data_AF-A0A558A7T7-F1
#
_entry.id   AF-A0A558A7T7-F1
#
_cell.length_a   1.000
_cell.length_b   1.000
_cell.length_c   1.000
_cell.angle_alpha   90.00
_cell.angle_beta   90.00
_cell.angle_gamma   90.00
#
_symmetry.space_group_name_H-M   'P 1'
#
loop_
_entity.id
_entity.type
_entity.pdbx_description
1 polymer ?
#
loop_
_entity_poly.entity_id
_entity_poly.type
_entity_poly.pdbx_seq_one_letter_code
_entity_poly.pdbx_strand_id
1 'polypeptide(L)'
;MVTSEEEIARRLQERDSERSARRAQVATTVGELARRHAELAGQLADLERELGEVLTAAGEVIDVPELAQVTDVPVDDLTRWRDQAAKPARGGKRKRPSAKKNDAPGKGTQAATATRATRPVAPASAAPAPESVADGVAVGAASS
;
A
#
# COMPACT_ATOMS: atom_id res chain seq x y z
N MET A 1 -41.57 -11.56 27.05
CA MET A 1 -40.57 -10.90 27.93
C MET A 1 -39.89 -9.82 27.12
N VAL A 2 -40.08 -8.55 27.48
CA VAL A 2 -39.44 -7.40 26.82
C VAL A 2 -38.05 -7.27 27.44
N THR A 3 -37.00 -7.39 26.64
CA THR A 3 -35.63 -7.09 27.08
C THR A 3 -35.54 -5.61 27.39
N SER A 4 -35.10 -5.23 28.60
CA SER A 4 -34.90 -3.83 28.96
C SER A 4 -33.92 -3.17 27.99
N GLU A 5 -34.15 -1.90 27.65
CA GLU A 5 -33.24 -1.10 26.82
C GLU A 5 -31.81 -1.10 27.38
N GLU A 6 -31.65 -1.16 28.70
CA GLU A 6 -30.34 -1.25 29.37
C GLU A 6 -29.61 -2.55 29.03
N GLU A 7 -30.32 -3.65 28.88
CA GLU A 7 -29.72 -4.94 28.53
C GLU A 7 -29.32 -5.00 27.05
N ILE A 8 -30.11 -4.34 26.19
CA ILE A 8 -29.76 -4.15 24.77
C ILE A 8 -28.50 -3.28 24.64
N ALA A 9 -28.45 -2.15 25.36
CA ALA A 9 -27.30 -1.25 25.37
C ALA A 9 -26.03 -1.95 25.89
N ARG A 10 -26.15 -2.73 26.98
CA ARG A 10 -25.03 -3.49 27.54
C ARG A 10 -24.48 -4.52 26.54
N ARG A 11 -25.35 -5.30 25.89
CA ARG A 11 -24.93 -6.30 24.90
C ARG A 11 -24.28 -5.65 23.68
N LEU A 12 -24.76 -4.48 23.25
CA LEU A 12 -24.14 -3.75 22.14
C LEU A 12 -22.74 -3.24 22.52
N GLN A 13 -22.59 -2.67 23.72
CA GLN A 13 -21.32 -2.17 24.23
C GLN A 13 -20.29 -3.30 24.36
N GLU A 14 -20.68 -4.46 24.89
CA GLU A 14 -19.80 -5.64 24.98
C GLU A 14 -19.32 -6.08 23.58
N ARG A 15 -20.23 -6.19 22.60
CA ARG A 15 -19.85 -6.58 21.24
C ARG A 15 -18.98 -5.55 20.52
N ASP A 16 -19.23 -4.26 20.73
CA ASP A 16 -18.39 -3.21 20.15
C ASP A 16 -17.00 -3.15 20.81
N SER A 17 -16.92 -3.43 22.11
CA SER A 17 -15.64 -3.55 22.83
C SER A 17 -14.80 -4.72 22.30
N GLU A 18 -15.40 -5.88 22.03
CA GLU A 18 -14.69 -7.01 21.43
C GLU A 18 -14.23 -6.70 20.01
N ARG A 19 -15.09 -6.03 19.22
CA ARG A 19 -14.77 -5.66 17.83
C ARG A 19 -13.63 -4.64 17.78
N SER A 20 -13.66 -3.65 18.65
CA SER A 20 -12.63 -2.62 18.74
C SER A 20 -11.31 -3.21 19.25
N ALA A 21 -11.33 -4.13 20.23
CA ALA A 21 -10.14 -4.84 20.68
C ALA A 21 -9.47 -5.64 19.54
N ARG A 22 -10.25 -6.38 18.74
CA ARG A 22 -9.72 -7.11 17.58
C ARG A 22 -9.16 -6.17 16.52
N ARG A 23 -9.82 -5.04 16.24
CA ARG A 23 -9.32 -4.02 15.31
C ARG A 23 -8.01 -3.41 15.80
N ALA A 24 -7.91 -3.12 17.10
CA ALA A 24 -6.68 -2.59 17.70
C ALA A 24 -5.53 -3.60 17.56
N GLN A 25 -5.76 -4.88 17.86
CA GLN A 25 -4.74 -5.92 17.72
C GLN A 25 -4.28 -6.12 16.27
N VAL A 26 -5.19 -6.07 15.30
CA VAL A 26 -4.82 -6.14 13.88
C VAL A 26 -4.04 -4.88 13.47
N ALA A 27 -4.46 -3.69 13.92
CA ALA A 27 -3.74 -2.46 13.60
C ALA A 27 -2.32 -2.44 14.20
N THR A 28 -2.14 -2.94 15.42
CA THR A 28 -0.80 -3.01 16.05
C THR A 28 0.10 -3.99 15.31
N THR A 29 -0.39 -5.18 14.99
CA THR A 29 0.40 -6.19 14.25
C THR A 29 0.79 -5.70 12.86
N VAL A 30 -0.12 -5.09 12.11
CA VAL A 30 0.20 -4.48 10.81
C VAL A 30 1.21 -3.34 10.96
N GLY A 31 1.05 -2.48 11.97
CA GLY A 31 1.99 -1.39 12.24
C GLY A 31 3.40 -1.87 12.63
N GLU A 32 3.51 -2.99 13.35
CA GLU A 32 4.78 -3.63 13.67
C GLU A 32 5.43 -4.25 12.42
N LEU A 33 4.63 -4.95 11.61
CA LEU A 33 5.13 -5.61 10.40
C LEU A 33 5.58 -4.59 9.35
N ALA A 34 4.86 -3.47 9.21
CA ALA A 34 5.26 -2.36 8.36
C ALA A 34 6.57 -1.71 8.83
N ARG A 35 6.78 -1.57 10.15
CA ARG A 35 8.04 -1.04 10.71
C ARG A 35 9.21 -1.98 10.43
N ARG A 36 9.05 -3.29 10.65
CA ARG A 36 10.06 -4.29 10.29
C ARG A 36 10.37 -4.31 8.81
N HIS A 37 9.35 -4.19 7.95
CA HIS A 37 9.56 -4.09 6.51
C HIS A 37 10.37 -2.85 6.13
N ALA A 38 10.08 -1.69 6.74
CA ALA A 38 10.84 -0.47 6.48
C ALA A 38 12.31 -0.59 6.95
N GLU A 39 12.54 -1.24 8.09
CA GLU A 39 13.89 -1.52 8.59
C GLU A 39 14.68 -2.45 7.65
N LEU A 40 14.08 -3.58 7.24
CA LEU A 40 14.69 -4.50 6.29
C LEU A 40 14.94 -3.85 4.93
N ALA A 41 14.02 -3.01 4.45
CA ALA A 41 14.22 -2.25 3.22
C ALA A 41 15.40 -1.26 3.35
N GLY A 42 15.60 -0.67 4.52
CA GLY A 42 16.78 0.16 4.80
C GLY A 42 18.07 -0.64 4.76
N GLN A 43 18.12 -1.78 5.45
CA GLN A 43 19.28 -2.69 5.43
C GLN A 43 19.60 -3.19 4.02
N LEU A 44 18.57 -3.54 3.24
CA LEU A 44 18.74 -3.95 1.85
C LEU A 44 19.34 -2.82 1.01
N ALA A 45 18.87 -1.58 1.18
CA ALA A 45 19.40 -0.44 0.46
C ALA A 45 20.87 -0.14 0.82
N ASP A 46 21.26 -0.34 2.08
CA ASP A 46 22.65 -0.21 2.50
C ASP A 46 23.52 -1.31 1.87
N LEU A 47 23.06 -2.55 1.86
CA LEU A 47 23.76 -3.67 1.20
C LEU A 47 23.89 -3.45 -0.32
N GLU A 48 22.84 -2.97 -0.99
CA GLU A 48 22.89 -2.64 -2.42
C GLU A 48 23.91 -1.53 -2.70
N ARG A 49 24.07 -0.56 -1.79
CA ARG A 49 25.10 0.49 -1.89
C ARG A 49 26.50 -0.09 -1.74
N GLU A 50 26.73 -0.90 -0.72
CA GLU A 50 28.03 -1.57 -0.49
C GLU A 50 28.40 -2.47 -1.67
N LEU A 51 27.44 -3.23 -2.21
CA LEU A 51 27.63 -4.02 -3.43
C LEU A 51 28.03 -3.14 -4.61
N GLY A 52 27.34 -2.03 -4.84
CA GLY A 52 27.70 -1.11 -5.92
C GLY A 52 29.10 -0.49 -5.75
N GLU A 53 29.52 -0.17 -4.53
CA GLU A 53 30.87 0.32 -4.22
C GLU A 53 31.93 -0.75 -4.50
N VAL A 54 31.72 -1.98 -4.02
CA VAL A 54 32.62 -3.12 -4.28
C VAL A 54 32.67 -3.45 -5.76
N LEU A 55 31.54 -3.42 -6.48
CA LEU A 55 31.49 -3.65 -7.92
C LEU A 55 32.22 -2.56 -8.71
N THR A 56 32.18 -1.31 -8.24
CA THR A 56 32.92 -0.21 -8.87
C THR A 56 34.43 -0.40 -8.69
N ALA A 57 34.87 -0.81 -7.49
CA ALA A 57 36.28 -1.11 -7.23
C ALA A 57 36.76 -2.38 -7.96
N ALA A 58 35.94 -3.43 -8.00
CA ALA A 58 36.23 -4.68 -8.67
C ALA A 58 36.26 -4.53 -10.20
N GLY A 59 35.56 -3.54 -10.76
CA GLY A 59 35.55 -3.26 -12.20
C GLY A 59 36.92 -2.92 -12.80
N GLU A 60 37.93 -2.62 -11.98
CA GLU A 60 39.33 -2.47 -12.44
C GLU A 60 40.05 -3.82 -12.59
N VAL A 61 39.53 -4.88 -11.97
CA VAL A 61 40.16 -6.20 -11.86
C VAL A 61 39.41 -7.27 -12.66
N ILE A 62 38.08 -7.20 -12.68
CA ILE A 62 37.20 -8.19 -13.29
C ILE A 62 35.99 -7.52 -13.95
N ASP A 63 35.69 -7.92 -15.18
CA ASP A 63 34.54 -7.38 -15.91
C ASP A 63 33.22 -7.94 -15.36
N VAL A 64 32.15 -7.15 -15.46
CA VAL A 64 30.80 -7.53 -14.99
C VAL A 64 30.28 -8.86 -15.57
N PRO A 65 30.48 -9.18 -16.87
CA PRO A 65 30.06 -10.47 -17.43
C PRO A 65 30.84 -11.67 -16.91
N GLU A 66 32.09 -11.47 -16.48
CA GLU A 66 32.92 -12.51 -15.88
C GLU A 66 32.48 -12.76 -14.43
N LEU A 67 32.20 -11.69 -13.68
CA LEU A 67 31.69 -11.77 -12.31
C LEU A 67 30.33 -12.49 -12.24
N ALA A 68 29.46 -12.28 -13.22
CA ALA A 68 28.16 -12.95 -13.32
C ALA A 68 28.29 -14.48 -13.47
N GLN A 69 29.30 -14.95 -14.21
CA GLN A 69 29.56 -16.38 -14.40
C GLN A 69 30.10 -17.05 -13.13
N VAL A 70 30.85 -16.30 -12.31
CA VAL A 70 31.47 -16.83 -11.07
C VAL A 70 30.50 -16.81 -9.90
N THR A 71 29.58 -15.86 -9.87
CA THR A 71 28.70 -15.61 -8.70
C THR A 71 27.26 -16.10 -8.89
N ASP A 72 26.91 -16.61 -10.08
CA ASP A 72 25.54 -16.94 -10.48
C ASP A 72 24.54 -15.77 -10.34
N VAL A 73 25.03 -14.53 -10.30
CA VAL A 73 24.20 -13.32 -10.24
C VAL A 73 23.96 -12.79 -11.66
N PRO A 74 22.73 -12.41 -12.02
CA PRO A 74 22.44 -11.84 -13.34
C PRO A 74 23.26 -10.58 -13.64
N VAL A 75 23.73 -10.45 -14.88
CA VAL A 75 24.44 -9.26 -15.36
C VAL A 75 23.58 -8.00 -15.19
N ASP A 76 22.26 -8.11 -15.38
CA ASP A 76 21.32 -6.99 -15.24
C ASP A 76 21.29 -6.44 -13.80
N ASP A 77 21.38 -7.32 -12.79
CA ASP A 77 21.36 -6.89 -11.38
C ASP A 77 22.70 -6.27 -10.98
N LEU A 78 23.83 -6.87 -11.41
CA LEU A 78 25.17 -6.33 -11.17
C LEU A 78 25.36 -4.96 -11.82
N THR A 79 24.90 -4.79 -13.06
CA THR A 79 24.94 -3.49 -13.75
C THR A 79 24.04 -2.46 -13.07
N ARG A 80 22.83 -2.85 -12.64
CA ARG A 80 21.92 -1.99 -11.88
C ARG A 80 22.54 -1.48 -10.58
N TRP A 81 23.13 -2.34 -9.75
CA TRP A 81 23.75 -1.93 -8.48
C TRP A 81 24.97 -1.04 -8.69
N ARG A 82 25.82 -1.36 -9.68
CA ARG A 82 26.95 -0.51 -10.07
C ARG A 82 26.49 0.88 -10.53
N ASP A 83 25.49 0.94 -11.41
CA ASP A 83 24.97 2.19 -11.95
C ASP A 83 24.23 3.04 -10.90
N GLN A 84 23.66 2.40 -9.87
CA GLN A 84 23.05 3.08 -8.73
C GLN A 84 24.11 3.73 -7.83
N ALA A 85 25.24 3.06 -7.57
CA ALA A 85 26.35 3.63 -6.81
C ALA A 85 27.06 4.76 -7.58
N ALA A 86 27.19 4.64 -8.91
CA ALA A 86 27.80 5.67 -9.75
C ALA A 86 26.94 6.94 -9.90
N LYS A 87 25.63 6.89 -9.59
CA LYS A 87 24.76 8.05 -9.63
C LYS A 87 24.92 8.87 -8.35
N PRO A 88 25.52 10.08 -8.40
CA PRO A 88 25.57 10.93 -7.22
C PRO A 88 24.14 11.23 -6.78
N ALA A 89 23.86 10.98 -5.50
CA ALA A 89 22.57 11.26 -4.89
C ALA A 89 22.15 12.68 -5.28
N ARG A 90 21.15 12.82 -6.16
CA ARG A 90 20.57 14.12 -6.53
C ARG A 90 19.78 14.66 -5.33
N GLY A 91 20.52 15.08 -4.31
CA GLY A 91 20.05 15.77 -3.12
C GLY A 91 19.46 17.11 -3.52
N GLY A 92 18.26 17.37 -3.02
CA GLY A 92 17.38 18.41 -3.50
C GLY A 92 17.90 19.82 -3.36
N LYS A 93 17.69 20.61 -4.40
CA LYS A 93 17.46 22.06 -4.28
C LYS A 93 16.19 22.44 -5.05
N ARG A 94 15.03 22.00 -4.57
CA ARG A 94 13.79 22.72 -4.86
C ARG A 94 13.66 23.83 -3.82
N LYS A 95 14.14 25.03 -4.17
CA LYS A 95 13.76 26.27 -3.47
C LYS A 95 12.23 26.36 -3.53
N ARG A 96 11.55 26.10 -2.41
CA ARG A 96 10.16 26.54 -2.24
C ARG A 96 10.17 28.07 -2.25
N PRO A 97 9.41 28.75 -3.11
CA PRO A 97 9.22 30.18 -2.96
C PRO A 97 8.56 30.43 -1.61
N SER A 98 9.23 31.19 -0.74
CA SER A 98 8.66 31.66 0.52
C SER A 98 7.49 32.59 0.18
N ALA A 99 6.29 32.22 0.61
CA ALA A 99 5.13 33.08 0.54
C ALA A 99 5.40 34.33 1.37
N LYS A 100 5.44 35.47 0.70
CA LYS A 100 5.64 36.81 1.26
C LYS A 100 4.46 37.12 2.18
N LYS A 101 4.74 37.29 3.48
CA LYS A 101 3.79 37.82 4.48
C LYS A 101 3.50 39.27 4.11
N ASN A 102 2.32 39.53 3.54
CA ASN A 102 1.76 40.88 3.47
C ASN A 102 0.70 40.98 4.57
N ASP A 103 1.07 41.66 5.65
CA ASP A 103 0.11 42.28 6.57
C ASP A 103 -0.62 43.43 5.85
N ALA A 104 -1.93 43.35 5.78
CA ALA A 104 -2.82 44.50 5.58
C ALA A 104 -4.19 44.21 6.21
N PRO A 105 -4.73 45.09 7.07
CA PRO A 105 -6.05 44.91 7.68
C PRO A 105 -7.12 45.47 6.73
N GLY A 106 -7.79 44.58 5.98
CA GLY A 106 -8.84 44.92 5.04
C GLY A 106 -10.18 44.35 5.47
N LYS A 107 -11.00 45.20 6.10
CA LYS A 107 -12.42 44.99 6.43
C LYS A 107 -13.22 44.70 5.16
N GLY A 108 -13.95 43.59 5.12
CA GLY A 108 -14.81 43.25 3.98
C GLY A 108 -15.66 42.00 4.21
N THR A 109 -16.89 42.23 4.66
CA THR A 109 -18.01 41.31 4.75
C THR A 109 -18.35 40.66 3.39
N GLN A 110 -19.03 39.50 3.44
CA GLN A 110 -19.74 38.74 2.38
C GLN A 110 -19.01 37.47 1.94
N ALA A 111 -19.63 36.31 1.78
CA ALA A 111 -20.99 35.86 2.06
C ALA A 111 -20.94 34.33 2.15
N ALA A 112 -21.82 33.77 2.99
CA ALA A 112 -22.06 32.34 3.08
C ALA A 112 -22.49 31.80 1.70
N THR A 113 -21.76 30.81 1.18
CA THR A 113 -22.29 29.91 0.16
C THR A 113 -22.28 28.52 0.76
N ALA A 114 -23.46 28.11 1.22
CA ALA A 114 -23.76 26.75 1.62
C ALA A 114 -23.66 25.85 0.38
N THR A 115 -22.68 24.94 0.35
CA THR A 115 -22.66 23.89 -0.66
C THR A 115 -23.66 22.82 -0.26
N ARG A 116 -24.83 22.97 -0.88
CA ARG A 116 -25.99 22.10 -0.90
C ARG A 116 -25.61 20.62 -1.05
N ALA A 117 -26.24 19.81 -0.20
CA ALA A 117 -26.23 18.36 -0.19
C ALA A 117 -26.60 17.75 -1.55
N THR A 118 -25.76 16.82 -2.03
CA THR A 118 -26.14 15.82 -3.03
C THR A 118 -26.46 14.51 -2.32
N ARG A 119 -27.76 14.36 -2.08
CA ARG A 119 -28.63 13.16 -2.16
C ARG A 119 -27.99 11.78 -1.85
N PRO A 120 -28.51 11.06 -0.84
CA PRO A 120 -28.24 9.64 -0.62
C PRO A 120 -28.87 8.79 -1.73
N VAL A 121 -28.11 7.84 -2.28
CA VAL A 121 -28.67 6.70 -3.02
C VAL A 121 -29.06 5.64 -2.00
N ALA A 122 -30.36 5.42 -1.85
CA ALA A 122 -30.96 4.30 -1.13
C ALA A 122 -31.22 3.12 -2.10
N PRO A 123 -31.39 1.89 -1.59
CA PRO A 123 -31.06 0.64 -2.27
C PRO A 123 -32.21 0.10 -3.12
N ALA A 124 -31.89 -0.57 -4.23
CA ALA A 124 -32.82 -1.43 -4.94
C ALA A 124 -32.54 -2.89 -4.56
N SER A 125 -33.37 -3.42 -3.68
CA SER A 125 -33.50 -4.87 -3.46
C SER A 125 -34.75 -5.32 -4.21
N ALA A 126 -34.58 -6.21 -5.20
CA ALA A 126 -35.62 -7.11 -5.69
C ALA A 126 -34.97 -8.17 -6.61
N ALA A 127 -34.59 -9.30 -6.02
CA ALA A 127 -34.65 -10.60 -6.71
C ALA A 127 -36.15 -10.98 -6.90
N PRO A 128 -36.54 -11.80 -7.89
CA PRO A 128 -36.24 -13.24 -7.86
C PRO A 128 -35.92 -13.88 -9.23
N ALA A 129 -35.35 -15.09 -9.17
CA ALA A 129 -35.18 -16.03 -10.27
C ALA A 129 -36.54 -16.51 -10.85
N PRO A 130 -36.54 -17.14 -12.04
CA PRO A 130 -36.63 -18.60 -12.03
C PRO A 130 -35.79 -19.32 -13.12
N GLU A 131 -35.71 -20.63 -12.89
CA GLU A 131 -35.03 -21.70 -13.59
C GLU A 131 -35.64 -22.06 -14.97
N SER A 132 -34.81 -22.57 -15.90
CA SER A 132 -35.13 -23.50 -17.02
C SER A 132 -33.78 -23.81 -17.70
N VAL A 133 -33.14 -24.97 -17.50
CA VAL A 133 -33.44 -26.35 -17.95
C VAL A 133 -33.53 -26.50 -19.49
N ALA A 134 -32.81 -27.51 -19.99
CA ALA A 134 -32.76 -28.08 -21.35
C ALA A 134 -31.71 -27.46 -22.31
N ASP A 135 -30.87 -28.18 -23.07
CA ASP A 135 -30.76 -29.62 -23.35
C ASP A 135 -29.46 -29.93 -24.16
N GLY A 136 -29.06 -31.21 -24.24
CA GLY A 136 -28.15 -31.78 -25.26
C GLY A 136 -26.67 -31.93 -24.87
N VAL A 137 -26.16 -33.05 -24.29
CA VAL A 137 -25.93 -34.43 -24.81
C VAL A 137 -24.78 -34.58 -25.82
N ALA A 138 -23.69 -35.24 -25.37
CA ALA A 138 -22.83 -36.21 -26.10
C ALA A 138 -21.73 -36.69 -25.10
N VAL A 139 -21.83 -37.81 -24.38
CA VAL A 139 -21.68 -39.25 -24.73
C VAL A 139 -20.32 -39.64 -25.34
N GLY A 140 -19.62 -40.53 -24.61
CA GLY A 140 -18.43 -41.30 -24.99
C GLY A 140 -17.46 -41.38 -23.79
N ALA A 141 -17.45 -42.37 -22.88
CA ALA A 141 -17.39 -43.84 -23.03
C ALA A 141 -16.28 -44.25 -24.03
N ALA A 142 -15.29 -45.08 -23.74
CA ALA A 142 -15.09 -46.05 -22.66
C ALA A 142 -13.62 -46.51 -22.60
N SER A 143 -13.28 -47.18 -21.49
CA SER A 143 -12.44 -48.41 -21.41
C SER A 143 -10.94 -48.31 -21.77
N SER A 144 -10.01 -49.02 -21.14
CA SER A 144 -10.04 -50.14 -20.18
C SER A 144 -8.70 -50.22 -19.46
#